data_AF-A0A1M5E2U0-F1
#
_entry.id   AF-A0A1M5E2U0-F1
#
_cell.length_a   1.000
_cell.length_b   1.000
_cell.length_c   1.000
_cell.angle_alpha   90.00
_cell.angle_beta   90.00
_cell.angle_gamma   90.00
#
_symmetry.space_group_name_H-M   'P 1'
#
loop_
_entity.id
_entity.type
_entity.pdbx_description
1 polymer ?
#
loop_
_entity_poly.entity_id
_entity_poly.type
_entity_poly.pdbx_seq_one_letter_code
_entity_poly.pdbx_strand_id
1 'polypeptide(L)'
;MDILKILSVRFYLNFLGGTVRYTFGTIWRTIFNKPKFTFKEYIYGPESDNYYDEIGHSFNNRIIGLLFLIVLIMCLVNFYPEK
;
A
#
# COMPACT_ATOMS: atom_id res chain seq x y z
N MET A 1 -14.22 5.05 20.15
CA MET A 1 -13.23 5.35 19.09
C MET A 1 -13.97 6.03 17.96
N ASP A 2 -13.67 7.31 17.70
CA ASP A 2 -14.46 8.15 16.78
C ASP A 2 -14.47 7.57 15.36
N ILE A 3 -15.63 7.50 14.70
CA ILE A 3 -15.78 6.96 13.33
C ILE A 3 -14.78 7.61 12.36
N LEU A 4 -14.54 8.91 12.53
CA LEU A 4 -13.54 9.67 11.75
C LEU A 4 -12.12 9.11 11.89
N LYS A 5 -11.72 8.63 13.07
CA LYS A 5 -10.40 8.01 13.29
C LYS A 5 -10.29 6.67 12.57
N ILE A 6 -11.36 5.88 12.54
CA ILE A 6 -11.36 4.59 11.84
C ILE A 6 -11.23 4.81 10.32
N LEU A 7 -11.97 5.77 9.77
CA LEU A 7 -11.92 6.10 8.36
C LEU A 7 -10.56 6.68 7.97
N SER A 8 -9.97 7.55 8.80
CA SER A 8 -8.65 8.11 8.53
C SER A 8 -7.56 7.04 8.53
N VAL A 9 -7.55 6.14 9.52
CA VAL A 9 -6.57 5.02 9.57
C VAL A 9 -6.70 4.14 8.32
N ARG A 10 -7.92 3.80 7.90
CA ARG A 10 -8.15 3.02 6.67
C ARG A 10 -7.59 3.73 5.43
N PHE A 11 -7.76 5.04 5.35
CA PHE A 11 -7.23 5.85 4.24
C PHE A 11 -5.70 5.87 4.24
N TYR A 12 -5.07 6.15 5.39
CA TYR A 12 -3.61 6.18 5.50
C TYR A 12 -2.97 4.83 5.20
N LEU A 13 -3.53 3.73 5.71
CA LEU A 13 -3.01 2.38 5.42
C LEU A 13 -3.16 2.02 3.94
N ASN A 14 -4.29 2.39 3.30
CA ASN A 14 -4.47 2.19 1.87
C ASN A 14 -3.43 2.97 1.05
N PHE A 15 -3.21 4.23 1.41
CA PHE A 15 -2.24 5.10 0.74
C PHE A 15 -0.81 4.59 0.91
N LEU A 16 -0.41 4.23 2.14
CA LEU A 16 0.92 3.70 2.43
C LEU A 16 1.18 2.39 1.68
N GLY A 17 0.28 1.42 1.79
CA GLY A 17 0.48 0.15 1.11
C GLY A 17 0.39 0.25 -0.41
N GLY A 18 -0.50 1.11 -0.92
CA GLY A 18 -0.54 1.43 -2.35
C GLY A 18 0.74 2.10 -2.84
N THR A 19 1.37 2.95 -2.03
CA THR A 19 2.70 3.55 -2.33
C THR A 19 3.79 2.50 -2.36
N VAL A 20 3.82 1.60 -1.37
CA VAL A 20 4.77 0.48 -1.35
C VAL A 20 4.60 -0.38 -2.61
N ARG A 21 3.37 -0.81 -2.92
CA ARG A 21 3.07 -1.58 -4.14
C ARG A 21 3.43 -0.84 -5.42
N TYR A 22 3.18 0.46 -5.49
CA TYR A 22 3.52 1.29 -6.65
C TYR A 22 5.03 1.31 -6.89
N THR A 23 5.83 1.52 -5.83
CA THR A 23 7.29 1.53 -5.93
C THR A 23 7.82 0.19 -6.41
N PHE A 24 7.45 -0.91 -5.73
CA PHE A 24 7.87 -2.26 -6.13
C PHE A 24 7.38 -2.64 -7.53
N GLY A 25 6.12 -2.34 -7.83
CA GLY A 25 5.50 -2.63 -9.10
C GLY A 25 6.10 -1.85 -10.26
N THR A 26 6.47 -0.58 -10.05
CA THR A 26 7.15 0.25 -11.04
C THR A 26 8.54 -0.27 -11.36
N ILE A 27 9.29 -0.68 -10.32
CA ILE A 27 10.62 -1.30 -10.49
C ILE A 27 10.49 -2.61 -11.27
N TRP A 28 9.62 -3.52 -10.82
CA TRP A 28 9.39 -4.81 -11.47
C TRP A 28 8.95 -4.65 -12.93
N ARG A 29 7.97 -3.78 -13.20
CA ARG A 29 7.48 -3.55 -14.57
C ARG A 29 8.54 -2.92 -15.47
N THR A 30 9.45 -2.11 -14.91
CA THR A 30 10.59 -1.57 -15.66
C THR A 30 11.58 -2.68 -16.02
N ILE A 31 11.93 -3.55 -15.07
CA ILE A 31 12.86 -4.68 -15.28
C ILE A 31 12.32 -5.66 -16.34
N PHE A 32 11.02 -5.97 -16.28
CA PHE A 32 10.39 -6.96 -17.18
C PHE A 32 9.75 -6.35 -18.43
N ASN A 33 10.02 -5.07 -18.74
CA ASN A 33 9.46 -4.34 -19.88
C ASN A 33 7.93 -4.49 -20.03
N LYS A 34 7.19 -4.38 -18.90
CA LYS A 34 5.73 -4.48 -18.88
C LYS A 34 5.08 -3.08 -18.78
N PRO A 35 3.83 -2.89 -19.27
CA PRO A 35 3.13 -1.59 -19.19
C PRO A 35 3.08 -1.06 -17.75
N LYS A 36 3.35 0.22 -17.49
CA LYS A 36 3.29 0.75 -16.12
C LYS A 36 1.85 1.09 -15.76
N PHE A 37 1.45 0.78 -14.53
CA PHE A 37 0.23 1.34 -13.96
C PHE A 37 0.56 2.68 -13.31
N THR A 38 -0.39 3.60 -13.38
CA THR A 38 -0.38 4.88 -12.69
C THR A 38 -0.51 4.67 -11.19
N PHE A 39 -0.07 5.66 -10.42
CA PHE A 39 -0.26 5.65 -8.96
C PHE A 39 -1.74 5.56 -8.58
N LYS A 40 -2.63 6.23 -9.32
CA LYS A 40 -4.09 6.15 -9.12
C LYS A 40 -4.58 4.71 -9.19
N GLU A 41 -4.11 3.93 -10.17
CA GLU A 41 -4.47 2.51 -10.30
C GLU A 41 -3.90 1.65 -9.18
N TYR A 42 -2.82 2.05 -8.50
CA TYR A 42 -2.37 1.35 -7.29
C TYR A 42 -3.23 1.66 -6.06
N ILE A 43 -3.82 2.86 -5.98
CA ILE A 43 -4.70 3.24 -4.86
C ILE A 43 -6.13 2.72 -5.05
N TYR A 44 -6.65 2.86 -6.27
CA TYR A 44 -8.05 2.66 -6.62
C TYR A 44 -8.27 1.55 -7.65
N GLY A 45 -7.23 0.79 -7.99
CA GLY A 45 -7.20 -0.30 -8.98
C GLY A 45 -7.35 0.15 -10.45
N PRO A 46 -7.09 -0.75 -11.41
CA PRO A 46 -7.20 -0.45 -12.82
C PRO A 46 -8.67 -0.30 -13.26
N GLU A 47 -8.94 0.69 -14.09
CA GLU A 47 -10.24 0.88 -14.74
C GLU A 47 -10.36 -0.19 -15.86
N SER A 48 -10.89 -1.37 -15.54
CA SER A 48 -11.15 -2.44 -16.53
C SER A 48 -12.55 -3.03 -16.38
N ASP A 49 -13.21 -3.32 -17.50
CA ASP A 49 -14.61 -3.76 -17.56
C ASP A 49 -14.89 -5.15 -16.97
N ASN A 50 -13.87 -5.96 -16.71
CA ASN A 50 -14.02 -7.32 -16.20
C ASN A 50 -13.71 -7.40 -14.70
N TYR A 51 -14.77 -7.51 -13.89
CA TYR A 51 -14.76 -7.92 -12.48
C TYR A 51 -13.74 -7.17 -11.61
N TYR A 52 -13.99 -5.87 -11.47
CA TYR A 52 -13.15 -5.01 -10.66
C TYR A 52 -13.51 -5.09 -9.16
N ASP A 53 -12.61 -5.62 -8.33
CA ASP A 53 -12.79 -5.77 -6.87
C ASP A 53 -12.02 -4.68 -6.09
N GLU A 54 -12.63 -3.50 -5.98
CA GLU A 54 -12.13 -2.38 -5.17
C GLU A 54 -11.88 -2.75 -3.71
N ILE A 55 -12.73 -3.64 -3.17
CA ILE A 55 -12.66 -4.05 -1.78
C ILE A 55 -11.41 -4.89 -1.56
N GLY A 56 -11.19 -5.90 -2.41
CA GLY A 56 -9.99 -6.74 -2.37
C GLY A 56 -8.71 -5.93 -2.58
N HIS A 57 -8.71 -4.99 -3.53
CA HIS A 57 -7.53 -4.18 -3.81
C HIS A 57 -7.16 -3.25 -2.65
N SER A 58 -8.16 -2.56 -2.08
CA SER A 58 -7.95 -1.68 -0.93
C SER A 58 -7.60 -2.48 0.34
N PHE A 59 -8.14 -3.69 0.50
CA PHE A 59 -7.78 -4.58 1.59
C PHE A 59 -6.32 -5.03 1.49
N ASN A 60 -5.87 -5.44 0.29
CA ASN A 60 -4.48 -5.84 0.05
C ASN A 60 -3.51 -4.67 0.30
N ASN A 61 -3.86 -3.46 -0.14
CA ASN A 61 -3.09 -2.25 0.20
C ASN A 61 -2.98 -2.06 1.71
N ARG A 62 -4.07 -2.16 2.46
CA ARG A 62 -4.02 -2.00 3.92
C ARG A 62 -3.14 -3.04 4.60
N ILE A 63 -3.18 -4.30 4.17
CA ILE A 63 -2.29 -5.36 4.69
C ILE A 63 -0.83 -5.00 4.42
N ILE A 64 -0.50 -4.63 3.18
CA ILE A 64 0.88 -4.28 2.81
C ILE A 64 1.35 -3.03 3.57
N GLY A 65 0.49 -2.03 3.74
CA GLY A 65 0.78 -0.84 4.54
C GLY A 65 1.05 -1.19 6.01
N LEU A 66 0.25 -2.08 6.59
CA LEU A 66 0.46 -2.55 7.97
C LEU A 66 1.79 -3.32 8.11
N LEU A 67 2.08 -4.24 7.20
CA LEU A 67 3.34 -5.01 7.20
C LEU A 67 4.55 -4.08 7.05
N PHE A 68 4.47 -3.10 6.15
CA PHE A 68 5.52 -2.09 5.97
C PHE A 68 5.76 -1.31 7.27
N LEU A 69 4.70 -0.86 7.96
CA LEU A 69 4.83 -0.16 9.24
C LEU A 69 5.46 -1.04 10.32
N ILE A 70 5.06 -2.30 10.43
CA ILE A 70 5.65 -3.25 11.38
C ILE A 70 7.16 -3.37 11.13
N VAL A 71 7.56 -3.63 9.87
CA VAL A 71 8.97 -3.73 9.50
C VAL A 71 9.72 -2.43 9.79
N LEU A 72 9.15 -1.28 9.45
CA LEU A 72 9.75 0.02 9.71
C LEU A 72 9.96 0.27 11.21
N ILE A 73 8.96 -0.02 12.04
CA ILE A 73 9.06 0.12 13.50
C ILE A 73 10.13 -0.82 14.05
N MET A 74 10.16 -2.08 13.61
CA MET A 74 11.20 -3.03 14.01
C MET A 74 12.59 -2.53 13.63
N CYS A 75 12.77 -1.99 12.42
CA CYS A 75 14.04 -1.40 12.01
C CYS A 75 14.43 -0.21 12.90
N LEU A 76 13.48 0.68 13.22
CA LEU A 76 13.74 1.85 14.06
C LEU A 76 14.10 1.48 15.50
N VAL A 77 13.38 0.53 16.11
CA VAL A 77 13.68 0.06 17.47
C VAL A 77 15.06 -0.60 17.54
N ASN A 78 15.42 -1.40 16.53
CA ASN A 78 16.75 -2.00 16.47
C ASN A 78 17.87 -0.99 16.18
N PHE A 79 17.56 0.11 15.48
CA PHE A 79 18.54 1.16 15.18
C PHE A 79 18.74 2.13 16.35
N TYR A 80 17.70 2.34 17.17
CA TYR A 80 17.75 3.13 18.40
C TYR A 80 17.43 2.23 19.61
N PRO A 81 18.30 1.28 19.97
CA PRO A 81 18.09 0.52 21.19
C PRO A 81 18.05 1.50 22.36
N GLU A 82 16.98 1.47 23.15
CA GLU A 82 16.93 2.22 24.42
C GLU A 82 18.14 1.80 25.24
N LYS A 83 18.92 2.80 25.69
CA LYS A 83 20.14 2.59 26.49
C LYS A 83 19.82 2.02 27.86
#